data_AF-A0A3P7KYK9-F1
#
_entry.id   AF-A0A3P7KYK9-F1
#
_cell.length_a   1.000
_cell.length_b   1.000
_cell.length_c   1.000
_cell.angle_alpha   90.00
_cell.angle_beta   90.00
_cell.angle_gamma   90.00
#
_symmetry.space_group_name_H-M   'P 1'
#
loop_
_entity.id
_entity.type
_entity.pdbx_description
1 polymer ?
#
loop_
_entity_poly.entity_id
_entity_poly.type
_entity_poly.pdbx_seq_one_letter_code
_entity_poly.pdbx_strand_id
1 'polypeptide(L)'
;MLSSKLKVYQYWFLTGGFPALAVSSSSLGLELQQLSPSPWPLRLSSKHSLPPFLFAQTLTTAPTNSEVLVNLNFTSFFRVNYDPVTWVNIFSQIDENPAQFSAVGRAQLVTDFCYFYAHDQVDRGTAIREIVTDMVCSCSS
;
A
#
# COMPACT_ATOMS: atom_id res chain seq x y z
N MET A 1 27.87 -21.22 3.77
CA MET A 1 27.16 -20.00 4.18
C MET A 1 26.10 -19.68 3.12
N LEU A 2 24.81 -19.69 3.47
CA LEU A 2 23.75 -19.36 2.52
C LEU A 2 23.80 -17.86 2.16
N SER A 3 23.68 -17.53 0.87
CA SER A 3 23.61 -16.14 0.39
C SER A 3 22.44 -15.40 1.04
N SER A 4 22.60 -14.08 1.26
CA SER A 4 21.55 -13.21 1.83
C SER A 4 20.23 -13.28 1.05
N LYS A 5 20.30 -13.39 -0.29
CA LYS A 5 19.12 -13.57 -1.14
C LYS A 5 18.38 -14.88 -0.83
N LEU A 6 19.12 -15.98 -0.66
CA LEU A 6 18.53 -17.29 -0.41
C LEU A 6 17.86 -17.36 0.97
N LYS A 7 18.40 -16.64 1.96
CA LYS A 7 17.76 -16.50 3.28
C LYS A 7 16.40 -15.79 3.20
N VAL A 8 16.29 -14.74 2.38
CA VAL A 8 15.00 -14.05 2.14
C VAL A 8 13.98 -15.00 1.52
N TYR A 9 14.34 -15.69 0.43
CA TYR A 9 13.42 -16.63 -0.21
C TYR A 9 13.00 -17.79 0.69
N GLN A 10 13.94 -18.34 1.48
CA GLN A 10 13.63 -19.38 2.46
C GLN A 10 12.62 -18.89 3.51
N TYR A 11 12.76 -17.66 4.00
CA TYR A 11 11.80 -17.07 4.95
C TYR A 11 10.40 -16.99 4.36
N TRP A 12 10.26 -16.48 3.13
CA TRP A 12 8.96 -16.40 2.44
C TRP A 12 8.34 -17.78 2.21
N PHE A 13 9.15 -18.78 1.86
CA PHE A 13 8.70 -20.14 1.63
C PHE A 13 8.20 -20.83 2.91
N LEU A 14 8.89 -20.62 4.04
CA LEU A 14 8.59 -21.31 5.30
C LEU A 14 7.45 -20.67 6.08
N THR A 15 7.39 -19.34 6.12
CA THR A 15 6.47 -18.62 7.01
C THR A 15 5.04 -18.64 6.47
N GLY A 16 4.89 -18.57 5.13
CA GLY A 16 3.59 -18.47 4.48
C GLY A 16 2.81 -17.19 4.85
N GLY A 17 1.82 -16.82 4.03
CA GLY A 17 0.96 -15.66 4.29
C GLY A 17 1.17 -14.50 3.33
N PHE A 18 0.42 -13.42 3.56
CA PHE A 18 0.39 -12.24 2.70
C PHE A 18 0.50 -10.98 3.58
N PRO A 19 1.72 -10.45 3.76
CA PRO A 19 1.94 -9.34 4.68
C PRO A 19 1.27 -8.06 4.18
N ALA A 20 1.02 -7.16 5.11
CA ALA A 20 0.43 -5.86 4.85
C ALA A 20 1.32 -4.75 5.42
N LEU A 21 1.32 -3.61 4.73
CA LEU A 21 2.08 -2.42 5.09
C LEU A 21 1.12 -1.23 5.22
N ALA A 22 1.04 -0.63 6.39
CA ALA A 22 0.40 0.67 6.58
C ALA A 22 1.35 1.80 6.18
N VAL A 23 0.81 2.82 5.50
CA VAL A 23 1.53 4.01 5.05
C VAL A 23 0.75 5.22 5.52
N SER A 24 1.36 6.01 6.39
CA SER A 24 0.77 7.23 6.93
C SER A 24 1.68 8.43 6.66
N SER A 25 1.09 9.51 6.16
CA SER A 25 1.76 10.78 5.93
C SER A 25 1.27 11.83 6.94
N SER A 26 2.23 12.55 7.52
CA SER A 26 1.96 13.65 8.46
C SER A 26 2.94 14.79 8.26
N SER A 27 2.70 15.93 8.90
CA SER A 27 3.65 17.05 8.94
C SER A 27 4.99 16.69 9.59
N LEU A 28 5.03 15.63 10.41
CA LEU A 28 6.23 15.18 11.11
C LEU A 28 7.07 14.20 10.27
N GLY A 29 6.48 13.56 9.27
CA GLY A 29 7.14 12.53 8.50
C GLY A 29 6.18 11.58 7.83
N LEU A 30 6.78 10.73 7.00
CA LEU A 30 6.14 9.56 6.42
C LEU A 30 6.50 8.34 7.27
N GLU A 31 5.51 7.54 7.63
CA GLU A 31 5.69 6.30 8.36
C GLU A 31 5.19 5.10 7.55
N LEU A 32 6.04 4.07 7.48
CA LEU A 32 5.74 2.77 6.88
C LEU A 32 5.77 1.73 8.00
N GLN A 33 4.63 1.15 8.33
CA GLN A 33 4.49 0.18 9.42
C GLN A 33 3.98 -1.16 8.89
N GLN A 34 4.74 -2.23 9.08
CA GLN A 34 4.27 -3.57 8.81
C GLN A 34 3.13 -3.92 9.78
N LEU A 35 2.08 -4.55 9.28
CA LEU A 35 0.93 -4.98 10.11
C LEU A 35 1.07 -6.44 10.58
N SER A 36 2.06 -7.16 10.07
CA SER A 36 2.40 -8.52 10.51
C SER A 36 2.98 -8.51 11.92
N PRO A 37 2.74 -9.56 12.75
CA PRO A 37 3.33 -9.67 14.10
C PRO A 37 4.86 -9.74 14.13
N SER A 38 5.47 -10.14 13.02
CA SER A 38 6.92 -10.18 12.85
C SER A 38 7.29 -9.54 11.51
N PRO A 39 8.39 -8.79 11.44
CA PRO A 39 8.75 -8.05 10.24
C PRO A 39 9.13 -9.00 9.11
N TRP A 40 8.54 -8.77 7.95
CA TRP A 40 8.88 -9.45 6.71
C TRP A 40 9.98 -8.67 5.98
N PRO A 41 10.85 -9.36 5.22
CA PRO A 41 11.76 -8.71 4.29
C PRO A 41 10.99 -8.20 3.07
N LEU A 42 10.35 -7.03 3.19
CA LEU A 42 9.51 -6.45 2.15
C LEU A 42 10.37 -5.70 1.14
N ARG A 43 10.24 -6.04 -0.14
CA ARG A 43 10.85 -5.27 -1.23
C ARG A 43 9.97 -4.07 -1.55
N LEU A 44 10.42 -2.87 -1.22
CA LEU A 44 9.65 -1.66 -1.48
C LEU A 44 9.82 -1.22 -2.93
N SER A 45 8.76 -0.66 -3.51
CA SER A 45 8.81 0.10 -4.75
C SER A 45 7.96 1.35 -4.60
N SER A 46 8.49 2.48 -5.05
CA SER A 46 7.80 3.76 -5.05
C SER A 46 8.43 4.66 -6.11
N LYS A 47 7.69 5.70 -6.52
CA LYS A 47 8.29 6.83 -7.27
C LYS A 47 9.22 7.66 -6.39
N HIS A 48 9.03 7.59 -5.07
CA HIS A 48 9.85 8.28 -4.07
C HIS A 48 11.09 7.46 -3.70
N SER A 49 12.12 8.14 -3.20
CA SER A 49 13.33 7.48 -2.72
C SER A 49 13.05 6.77 -1.38
N LEU A 50 12.84 5.46 -1.46
CA LEU A 50 12.72 4.57 -0.31
C LEU A 50 13.85 3.54 -0.34
N PRO A 51 14.26 2.99 0.82
CA PRO A 51 15.16 1.86 0.82
C PRO A 51 14.55 0.70 0.03
N PRO A 52 15.35 -0.06 -0.75
CA PRO A 52 14.83 -1.12 -1.62
C PRO A 52 14.20 -2.27 -0.83
N PHE A 53 14.59 -2.44 0.44
CA PHE A 53 14.03 -3.42 1.34
C PHE A 53 13.76 -2.81 2.71
N LEU A 54 12.63 -3.19 3.31
CA LEU A 54 12.28 -2.96 4.69
C LEU A 54 12.41 -4.28 5.46
N PHE A 55 13.30 -4.31 6.45
CA PHE A 55 13.51 -5.47 7.34
C PHE A 55 13.01 -5.21 8.76
N ALA A 56 12.54 -4.00 9.05
CA ALA A 56 12.08 -3.58 10.37
C ALA A 56 10.55 -3.48 10.41
N GLN A 57 9.98 -3.47 11.62
CA GLN A 57 8.54 -3.30 11.80
C GLN A 57 8.07 -1.94 11.28
N THR A 58 8.86 -0.90 11.53
CA THR A 58 8.54 0.48 11.16
C THR A 58 9.73 1.15 10.49
N LEU A 59 9.46 2.02 9.53
CA LEU A 59 10.40 2.97 8.94
C LEU A 59 9.77 4.36 8.96
N THR A 60 10.49 5.34 9.50
CA THR A 60 10.09 6.75 9.47
C THR A 60 11.06 7.53 8.61
N THR A 61 10.55 8.36 7.71
CA THR A 61 11.34 9.26 6.87
C THR A 61 10.90 10.71 7.06
N ALA A 62 11.71 11.64 6.54
CA ALA A 62 11.31 13.04 6.44
C ALA A 62 9.97 13.18 5.69
N PRO A 63 9.18 14.23 6.00
CA PRO A 63 7.90 14.46 5.34
C PRO A 63 8.09 14.69 3.83
N THR A 64 7.11 14.25 3.06
CA THR A 64 7.08 14.41 1.60
C THR A 64 5.99 15.39 1.20
N ASN A 65 6.25 16.21 0.20
CA ASN A 65 5.27 17.19 -0.31
C ASN A 65 4.19 16.57 -1.20
N SER A 66 4.21 15.24 -1.38
CA SER A 66 3.26 14.50 -2.21
C SER A 66 3.04 13.11 -1.66
N GLU A 67 1.96 12.49 -2.10
CA GLU A 67 1.56 11.14 -1.71
C GLU A 67 2.63 10.11 -2.09
N VAL A 68 2.88 9.20 -1.14
CA VAL A 68 3.84 8.13 -1.33
C VAL A 68 3.10 6.83 -1.56
N LEU A 69 2.93 6.49 -2.84
CA LEU A 69 2.40 5.20 -3.24
C LEU A 69 3.51 4.15 -3.18
N VAL A 70 3.26 3.10 -2.42
CA VAL A 70 4.15 1.94 -2.27
C VAL A 70 3.56 0.74 -3.01
N ASN A 71 4.42 -0.05 -3.66
CA ASN A 71 4.06 -1.31 -4.30
C ASN A 71 2.99 -1.23 -5.40
N LEU A 72 2.88 -0.08 -6.08
CA LEU A 72 1.90 0.08 -7.15
C LEU A 72 2.19 -0.89 -8.32
N ASN A 73 1.14 -1.51 -8.87
CA ASN A 73 1.18 -2.56 -9.90
C ASN A 73 1.71 -3.93 -9.41
N PHE A 74 1.52 -4.28 -8.14
CA PHE A 74 1.89 -5.58 -7.56
C PHE A 74 3.34 -5.99 -7.85
N THR A 75 4.28 -5.04 -7.77
CA THR A 75 5.71 -5.34 -8.03
C THR A 75 6.33 -6.30 -7.02
N SER A 76 5.67 -6.51 -5.88
CA SER A 76 6.07 -7.39 -4.79
C SER A 76 4.84 -7.89 -4.02
N PHE A 77 5.00 -8.99 -3.29
CA PHE A 77 3.89 -9.77 -2.74
C PHE A 77 3.47 -9.30 -1.33
N PHE A 78 2.81 -8.14 -1.24
CA PHE A 78 2.20 -7.59 -0.02
C PHE A 78 1.12 -6.56 -0.35
N ARG A 79 0.18 -6.33 0.59
CA ARG A 79 -0.87 -5.30 0.49
C ARG A 79 -0.43 -3.98 1.10
N VAL A 80 -1.01 -2.88 0.64
CA VAL A 80 -0.75 -1.56 1.23
C VAL A 80 -2.04 -0.91 1.73
N ASN A 81 -2.01 -0.45 2.98
CA ASN A 81 -3.09 0.32 3.59
C ASN A 81 -2.63 1.78 3.76
N TYR A 82 -3.32 2.73 3.16
CA TYR A 82 -2.95 4.14 3.29
C TYR A 82 -3.78 4.84 4.39
N ASP A 83 -3.31 5.99 4.84
CA ASP A 83 -4.13 6.88 5.68
C ASP A 83 -5.37 7.41 4.93
N PRO A 84 -6.39 7.92 5.64
CA PRO A 84 -7.65 8.33 5.01
C PRO A 84 -7.49 9.42 3.95
N VAL A 85 -6.57 10.37 4.16
CA VAL A 85 -6.35 11.49 3.23
C VAL A 85 -5.78 10.95 1.93
N THR A 86 -4.78 10.08 2.03
CA THR A 86 -4.16 9.42 0.88
C THR A 86 -5.16 8.54 0.14
N TRP A 87 -6.02 7.77 0.84
CA TRP A 87 -7.06 6.98 0.20
C TRP A 87 -8.05 7.84 -0.61
N VAL A 88 -8.53 8.94 -0.03
CA VAL A 88 -9.44 9.87 -0.72
C VAL A 88 -8.76 10.40 -1.99
N ASN A 89 -7.52 10.89 -1.87
CA ASN A 89 -6.82 11.47 -3.01
C ASN A 89 -6.52 10.46 -4.12
N ILE A 90 -6.19 9.20 -3.76
CA ILE A 90 -6.00 8.12 -4.73
C ILE A 90 -7.27 7.94 -5.57
N PHE A 91 -8.43 7.81 -4.92
CA PHE A 91 -9.68 7.53 -5.64
C PHE A 91 -10.18 8.75 -6.42
N SER A 92 -9.98 9.96 -5.93
CA SER A 92 -10.23 11.19 -6.70
C SER A 92 -9.36 11.25 -7.96
N GLN A 93 -8.06 10.95 -7.87
CA GLN A 93 -7.19 10.94 -9.06
C GLN A 93 -7.55 9.84 -10.06
N ILE A 94 -8.03 8.68 -9.58
CA ILE A 94 -8.51 7.61 -10.45
C ILE A 94 -9.77 8.05 -11.21
N ASP A 95 -10.71 8.73 -10.53
CA ASP A 95 -11.95 9.22 -11.13
C ASP A 95 -11.69 10.35 -12.14
N GLU A 96 -10.83 11.32 -11.78
CA GLU A 96 -10.48 12.47 -12.62
C GLU A 96 -9.68 12.07 -13.88
N ASN A 97 -8.70 11.17 -13.72
CA ASN A 97 -7.84 10.73 -14.82
C ASN A 97 -7.41 9.26 -14.66
N PRO A 98 -8.27 8.31 -15.08
CA PRO A 98 -7.99 6.88 -14.92
C PRO A 98 -6.68 6.43 -15.58
N ALA A 99 -6.24 7.10 -16.65
CA ALA A 99 -5.03 6.77 -17.40
C ALA A 99 -3.73 7.06 -16.63
N GLN A 100 -3.78 7.86 -15.56
CA GLN A 100 -2.65 8.10 -14.66
C GLN A 100 -2.19 6.81 -13.96
N PHE A 101 -3.11 5.86 -13.77
CA PHE A 101 -2.85 4.57 -13.16
C PHE A 101 -2.98 3.47 -14.22
N SER A 102 -2.12 2.45 -14.17
CA SER A 102 -2.32 1.28 -15.02
C SER A 102 -3.59 0.53 -14.61
N ALA A 103 -4.18 -0.26 -15.52
CA ALA A 103 -5.34 -1.09 -15.19
C ALA A 103 -5.06 -2.03 -13.99
N VAL A 104 -3.83 -2.59 -13.92
CA VAL A 104 -3.38 -3.42 -12.80
C VAL A 104 -3.27 -2.62 -11.50
N GLY A 105 -2.73 -1.39 -11.59
CA GLY A 105 -2.59 -0.49 -10.44
C GLY A 105 -3.94 -0.08 -9.87
N ARG A 106 -4.93 0.26 -10.71
CA ARG A 106 -6.29 0.57 -10.26
C ARG A 106 -6.96 -0.64 -9.59
N ALA A 107 -6.86 -1.82 -10.21
CA ALA A 107 -7.41 -3.05 -9.65
C ALA A 107 -6.77 -3.40 -8.29
N GLN A 108 -5.46 -3.20 -8.15
CA GLN A 108 -4.75 -3.34 -6.88
C GLN A 108 -5.32 -2.41 -5.81
N LEU A 109 -5.39 -1.11 -6.09
CA LEU A 109 -5.80 -0.10 -5.12
C LEU A 109 -7.23 -0.35 -4.61
N VAL A 110 -8.15 -0.69 -5.50
CA VAL A 110 -9.52 -1.08 -5.13
C VAL A 110 -9.51 -2.36 -4.28
N THR A 111 -8.75 -3.38 -4.70
CA THR A 111 -8.70 -4.67 -3.99
C THR A 111 -8.08 -4.55 -2.60
N ASP A 112 -7.04 -3.73 -2.44
CA ASP A 112 -6.40 -3.47 -1.15
C ASP A 112 -7.34 -2.68 -0.24
N PHE A 113 -7.98 -1.61 -0.74
CA PHE A 113 -8.99 -0.88 0.03
C PHE A 113 -10.12 -1.80 0.52
N CYS A 114 -10.73 -2.59 -0.37
CA CYS A 114 -11.80 -3.51 -0.01
C CYS A 114 -11.37 -4.54 1.04
N TYR A 115 -10.13 -5.05 0.93
CA TYR A 115 -9.57 -5.96 1.92
C TYR A 115 -9.50 -5.31 3.30
N PHE A 116 -8.85 -4.14 3.42
CA PHE A 116 -8.71 -3.48 4.72
C PHE A 116 -10.05 -2.97 5.27
N TYR A 117 -10.95 -2.49 4.41
CA TYR A 117 -12.28 -2.05 4.81
C TYR A 117 -13.09 -3.20 5.41
N ALA A 118 -13.08 -4.38 4.76
CA ALA A 118 -13.78 -5.56 5.26
C ALA A 118 -13.22 -6.11 6.59
N HIS A 119 -12.05 -5.65 7.03
CA HIS A 119 -11.44 -6.00 8.30
C HIS A 119 -11.52 -4.85 9.33
N ASP A 120 -12.28 -3.79 9.06
CA ASP A 120 -12.38 -2.59 9.90
C ASP A 120 -11.01 -1.88 10.13
N GLN A 121 -10.11 -1.99 9.15
CA GLN A 121 -8.74 -1.45 9.22
C GLN A 121 -8.54 -0.15 8.42
N VAL A 122 -9.61 0.43 7.90
CA VAL A 122 -9.56 1.73 7.20
C VAL A 122 -10.22 2.79 8.07
N ASP A 123 -9.41 3.74 8.55
CA ASP A 123 -9.94 4.89 9.28
C ASP A 123 -10.86 5.71 8.35
N ARG A 124 -12.00 6.15 8.89
CA ARG A 124 -13.10 6.78 8.14
C ARG A 124 -13.59 5.95 6.94
N GLY A 125 -13.48 4.61 7.02
CA GLY A 125 -13.73 3.70 5.91
C GLY A 125 -15.09 3.84 5.24
N THR A 126 -16.17 4.11 5.99
CA THR A 126 -17.52 4.28 5.41
C THR A 126 -17.60 5.44 4.43
N ALA A 127 -17.00 6.58 4.76
CA ALA A 127 -16.99 7.75 3.88
C ALA A 127 -16.16 7.48 2.61
N ILE A 128 -15.04 6.78 2.74
CA ILE A 128 -14.19 6.43 1.60
C ILE A 128 -14.88 5.40 0.70
N ARG A 129 -15.64 4.46 1.29
CA ARG A 129 -16.42 3.47 0.53
C ARG A 129 -17.43 4.13 -0.40
N GLU A 130 -18.09 5.19 0.03
CA GLU A 130 -19.04 5.93 -0.81
C GLU A 130 -18.33 6.46 -2.06
N ILE A 131 -17.18 7.12 -1.90
CA ILE A 131 -16.34 7.61 -3.01
C ILE A 131 -15.93 6.47 -3.96
N VAL A 132 -15.48 5.33 -3.41
CA VAL A 132 -15.06 4.17 -4.21
C VAL A 132 -16.23 3.58 -4.99
N THR A 133 -17.40 3.51 -4.37
CA THR A 133 -18.60 2.94 -5.02
C THR A 133 -19.03 3.82 -6.18
N ASP A 134 -19.07 5.14 -5.98
CA ASP A 134 -19.44 6.10 -7.02
C ASP A 134 -18.48 6.04 -8.21
N MET A 135 -17.17 6.01 -7.96
CA MET A 135 -16.12 5.91 -8.98
C MET A 135 -16.17 4.60 -9.78
N VAL A 136 -16.48 3.47 -9.13
CA VAL A 136 -16.62 2.18 -9.85
C VAL A 136 -17.90 2.12 -10.67
N CYS A 137 -19.00 2.67 -10.14
CA CYS A 137 -20.29 2.69 -10.83
C CYS A 137 -20.33 3.68 -12.00
N SER A 138 -19.64 4.82 -11.91
CA SER A 138 -19.57 5.83 -12.98
C SER A 138 -18.82 5.32 -14.24
N CYS A 139 -17.83 4.45 -14.07
CA CYS A 139 -17.08 3.84 -15.16
C CYS A 139 -17.87 2.79 -15.97
N SER A 140 -19.08 2.41 -15.52
CA SER A 140 -19.89 1.33 -16.10
C SER A 140 -21.02 1.84 -17.02
N SER A 141 -21.12 3.15 -17.21
CA SER A 141 -22.12 3.85 -18.04
C SER A 141 -21.45 4.60 -19.19
#